data_AF-A0AB38UVD5-F1
#
_entry.id   AF-A0AB38UVD5-F1
#
_cell.length_a   1.000
_cell.length_b   1.000
_cell.length_c   1.000
_cell.angle_alpha   90.00
_cell.angle_beta   90.00
_cell.angle_gamma   90.00
#
_symmetry.space_group_name_H-M   'P 1'
#
loop_
_entity.id
_entity.type
_entity.pdbx_description
1 polymer ?
#
loop_
_entity_poly.entity_id
_entity_poly.type
_entity_poly.pdbx_seq_one_letter_code
_entity_poly.pdbx_strand_id
1 'polypeptide(L)'
;MTEIGATNNLQNITEVIQQADLRHTGWLEWAFTGNDPTSTAVNAQALVYNPELPPTGDNVNTAKLPALAEPYPQVVAGTPKLWAFRRGKFQLPYATERADHHGGFVSGEQTIISVPPVEYPNGYQVSVKGGQVTSAPGAALLTIVADPGRKHRQSRGRALTASGCQVQVANRRRGSTTRPHRRRHRLGTPRAPRPTRFPAPNPARQQECRPPAPLTSAAASPPP
;
A
#
# COMPACT_ATOMS: atom_id res chain seq x y z
N MET A 1 -2.30 -9.05 24.90
CA MET A 1 -1.49 -10.15 25.45
C MET A 1 -0.17 -9.56 25.90
N THR A 2 0.16 -9.66 27.18
CA THR A 2 1.32 -8.94 27.74
C THR A 2 2.65 -9.63 27.45
N GLU A 3 2.65 -10.88 27.00
CA GLU A 3 3.85 -11.64 26.69
C GLU A 3 3.53 -12.79 25.73
N ILE A 4 4.43 -13.01 24.76
CA ILE A 4 4.56 -14.20 23.90
C ILE A 4 6.05 -14.49 23.65
N GLY A 5 6.35 -15.63 23.05
CA GLY A 5 7.70 -15.92 22.56
C GLY A 5 8.56 -16.68 23.56
N ALA A 6 9.67 -16.08 23.97
CA ALA A 6 10.74 -16.68 24.77
C ALA A 6 11.37 -17.93 24.12
N THR A 7 11.37 -17.97 22.78
CA THR A 7 11.79 -19.14 22.01
C THR A 7 12.36 -18.75 20.64
N ASN A 8 13.10 -19.67 20.02
CA ASN A 8 13.45 -19.62 18.60
C ASN A 8 12.56 -20.51 17.73
N ASN A 9 11.53 -21.12 18.30
CA ASN A 9 10.53 -21.85 17.53
C ASN A 9 9.63 -20.86 16.77
N LEU A 10 10.04 -20.51 15.55
CA LEU A 10 9.35 -19.54 14.71
C LEU A 10 7.92 -19.97 14.35
N GLN A 11 7.67 -21.28 14.23
CA GLN A 11 6.33 -21.79 14.00
C GLN A 11 5.41 -21.47 15.18
N ASN A 12 5.88 -21.68 16.41
CA ASN A 12 5.11 -21.35 17.60
C ASN A 12 4.84 -19.83 17.71
N ILE A 13 5.85 -19.00 17.47
CA ILE A 13 5.70 -17.53 17.47
C ILE A 13 4.63 -17.10 16.45
N THR A 14 4.78 -17.55 15.20
CA THR A 14 3.83 -17.19 14.15
C THR A 14 2.43 -17.70 14.48
N GLU A 15 2.24 -18.96 14.90
CA GLU A 15 0.91 -19.47 15.28
C GLU A 15 0.22 -18.62 16.37
N VAL A 16 0.97 -18.13 17.37
CA VAL A 16 0.42 -17.27 18.41
C VAL A 16 0.03 -15.89 17.88
N ILE A 17 0.90 -15.24 17.09
CA ILE A 17 0.61 -13.95 16.44
C ILE A 17 -0.65 -14.07 15.57
N GLN A 18 -0.74 -15.17 14.82
CA GLN A 18 -1.89 -15.49 13.98
C GLN A 18 -3.20 -15.63 14.76
N GLN A 19 -3.16 -16.15 15.99
CA GLN A 19 -4.32 -16.19 16.88
C GLN A 19 -4.67 -14.82 17.45
N ALA A 20 -3.67 -13.96 17.68
CA ALA A 20 -3.86 -12.58 18.14
C ALA A 20 -4.53 -11.73 17.04
N ASP A 21 -4.10 -11.87 15.79
CA ASP A 21 -4.70 -11.25 14.60
C ASP A 21 -6.21 -11.56 14.50
N LEU A 22 -6.58 -12.84 14.63
CA LEU A 22 -7.98 -13.28 14.57
C LEU A 22 -8.87 -12.67 15.67
N ARG A 23 -8.27 -12.22 16.77
CA ARG A 23 -8.97 -11.64 17.93
C ARG A 23 -8.77 -10.14 18.05
N HIS A 24 -8.15 -9.54 17.04
CA HIS A 24 -7.81 -8.13 17.02
C HIS A 24 -7.04 -7.64 18.26
N THR A 25 -6.19 -8.50 18.83
CA THR A 25 -5.50 -8.24 20.11
C THR A 25 -4.02 -7.96 19.87
N GLY A 26 -3.50 -6.89 20.49
CA GLY A 26 -2.07 -6.61 20.51
C GLY A 26 -1.28 -7.57 21.40
N TRP A 27 0.03 -7.67 21.17
CA TRP A 27 0.94 -8.55 21.90
C TRP A 27 2.29 -7.86 22.14
N LEU A 28 3.07 -8.39 23.08
CA LEU A 28 4.45 -7.98 23.37
C LEU A 28 5.34 -9.22 23.34
N GLU A 29 6.41 -9.20 22.57
CA GLU A 29 7.41 -10.29 22.54
C GLU A 29 8.28 -10.23 23.79
N TRP A 30 8.46 -11.39 24.41
CA TRP A 30 9.54 -11.63 25.36
C TRP A 30 10.69 -12.38 24.66
N ALA A 31 11.87 -11.82 24.48
CA ALA A 31 12.30 -10.50 24.94
C ALA A 31 13.06 -9.76 23.85
N PHE A 32 13.08 -8.43 23.99
CA PHE A 32 13.90 -7.60 23.12
C PHE A 32 15.39 -7.96 23.25
N THR A 33 15.88 -8.28 24.45
CA THR A 33 17.30 -8.48 24.75
C THR A 33 17.64 -9.90 25.23
N GLY A 34 18.86 -10.36 24.96
CA GLY A 34 19.44 -11.59 25.50
C GLY A 34 20.24 -11.37 26.78
N ASN A 35 21.10 -12.34 27.12
CA ASN A 35 21.96 -12.35 28.31
C ASN A 35 21.21 -12.17 29.64
N ASP A 36 19.95 -12.60 29.69
CA ASP A 36 19.12 -12.55 30.89
C ASP A 36 19.52 -13.68 31.86
N PRO A 37 20.13 -13.37 33.02
CA PRO A 37 20.58 -14.39 33.98
C PRO A 37 19.42 -15.10 34.69
N THR A 38 18.20 -14.59 34.56
CA THR A 38 16.99 -15.14 35.19
C THR A 38 16.19 -16.04 34.26
N SER A 39 16.58 -16.14 32.98
CA SER A 39 15.87 -16.93 31.97
C SER A 39 16.50 -18.30 31.74
N THR A 40 15.66 -19.31 31.55
CA THR A 40 16.08 -20.63 31.03
C THR A 40 16.38 -20.61 29.53
N ALA A 41 15.98 -19.55 28.83
CA ALA A 41 16.13 -19.32 27.40
C ALA A 41 17.02 -18.11 27.11
N VAL A 42 18.10 -17.92 27.90
CA VAL A 42 19.01 -16.76 27.94
C VAL A 42 19.12 -15.96 26.63
N ASN A 43 19.45 -16.63 25.52
CA ASN A 43 19.56 -16.01 24.19
C ASN A 43 18.49 -16.45 23.18
N ALA A 44 17.76 -17.54 23.45
CA ALA A 44 16.70 -17.99 22.56
C ALA A 44 15.46 -17.07 22.62
N GLN A 45 15.27 -16.37 23.73
CA GLN A 45 14.22 -15.35 23.86
C GLN A 45 14.52 -14.07 23.09
N ALA A 46 15.78 -13.76 22.84
CA ALA A 46 16.22 -12.46 22.37
C ALA A 46 15.87 -12.18 20.90
N LEU A 47 15.52 -10.92 20.61
CA LEU A 47 15.64 -10.33 19.27
C LEU A 47 17.03 -9.70 19.05
N VAL A 48 17.58 -9.04 20.08
CA VAL A 48 18.92 -8.44 20.13
C VAL A 48 19.75 -9.19 21.17
N TYR A 49 20.84 -9.82 20.76
CA TYR A 49 21.57 -10.75 21.64
C TYR A 49 22.30 -10.04 22.78
N ASN A 50 23.01 -8.95 22.49
CA ASN A 50 23.71 -8.14 23.48
C ASN A 50 23.19 -6.69 23.44
N PRO A 51 22.53 -6.20 24.50
CA PRO A 51 22.02 -4.82 24.56
C PRO A 51 23.12 -3.75 24.67
N GLU A 52 24.37 -4.13 24.96
CA GLU A 52 25.51 -3.20 25.02
C GLU A 52 26.08 -2.87 23.63
N LEU A 53 25.68 -3.62 22.61
CA LEU A 53 26.11 -3.44 21.23
C LEU A 53 24.97 -2.87 20.37
N PRO A 54 25.28 -2.15 19.27
CA PRO A 54 24.25 -1.70 18.34
C PRO A 54 23.38 -2.87 17.82
N PRO A 55 22.06 -2.68 17.64
CA PRO A 55 21.15 -3.74 17.17
C PRO A 55 21.27 -3.93 15.65
N THR A 56 22.45 -4.34 15.19
CA THR A 56 22.80 -4.48 13.78
C THR A 56 23.63 -5.73 13.55
N GLY A 57 23.63 -6.23 12.31
CA GLY A 57 24.47 -7.38 11.92
C GLY A 57 24.19 -8.61 12.77
N ASP A 58 25.27 -9.27 13.20
CA ASP A 58 25.22 -10.52 13.96
C ASP A 58 24.62 -10.37 15.37
N ASN A 59 24.42 -9.13 15.85
CA ASN A 59 23.76 -8.87 17.13
C ASN A 59 22.22 -8.96 17.06
N VAL A 60 21.65 -9.18 15.88
CA VAL A 60 20.20 -9.32 15.67
C VAL A 60 19.88 -10.75 15.26
N ASN A 61 18.84 -11.32 15.86
CA ASN A 61 18.26 -12.58 15.43
C ASN A 61 17.49 -12.38 14.11
N THR A 62 18.22 -12.40 12.98
CA THR A 62 17.65 -12.14 11.65
C THR A 62 16.68 -13.22 11.18
N ALA A 63 16.71 -14.41 11.78
CA ALA A 63 15.73 -15.46 11.52
C ALA A 63 14.39 -15.18 12.23
N LYS A 64 14.43 -14.64 13.45
CA LYS A 64 13.24 -14.26 14.23
C LYS A 64 12.63 -12.93 13.78
N LEU A 65 13.45 -11.98 13.37
CA LEU A 65 12.99 -10.63 13.02
C LEU A 65 11.80 -10.59 12.04
N PRO A 66 11.78 -11.32 10.90
CA PRO A 66 10.63 -11.34 10.00
C PRO A 66 9.35 -11.84 10.69
N ALA A 67 9.45 -12.90 11.51
CA ALA A 67 8.28 -13.45 12.22
C ALA A 67 7.63 -12.45 13.20
N LEU A 68 8.39 -11.49 13.74
CA LEU A 68 7.87 -10.44 14.63
C LEU A 68 7.50 -9.16 13.88
N ALA A 69 8.14 -8.90 12.74
CA ALA A 69 7.97 -7.70 11.93
C ALA A 69 6.88 -7.88 10.86
N GLU A 70 5.81 -8.61 11.19
CA GLU A 70 4.67 -8.76 10.28
C GLU A 70 3.98 -7.39 10.06
N PRO A 71 3.44 -7.11 8.87
CA PRO A 71 2.65 -5.90 8.63
C PRO A 71 1.36 -5.94 9.45
N TYR A 72 0.97 -4.81 10.05
CA TYR A 72 -0.21 -4.74 10.89
C TYR A 72 -0.85 -3.33 10.87
N PRO A 73 -2.16 -3.22 11.13
CA PRO A 73 -2.80 -1.91 11.25
C PRO A 73 -2.40 -1.26 12.58
N GLN A 74 -1.72 -0.12 12.52
CA GLN A 74 -1.43 0.69 13.71
C GLN A 74 -2.63 1.55 14.10
N VAL A 75 -3.30 2.12 13.09
CA VAL A 75 -4.48 2.97 13.24
C VAL A 75 -5.47 2.63 12.13
N VAL A 76 -6.75 2.50 12.46
CA VAL A 76 -7.82 2.29 11.46
C VAL A 76 -8.88 3.36 11.63
N ALA A 77 -9.09 4.17 10.58
CA ALA A 77 -10.18 5.15 10.50
C ALA A 77 -11.50 4.43 10.16
N GLY A 78 -11.89 3.50 11.03
CA GLY A 78 -13.04 2.63 10.85
C GLY A 78 -13.04 1.48 11.86
N THR A 79 -13.80 0.44 11.55
CA THR A 79 -13.88 -0.78 12.35
C THR A 79 -13.27 -1.95 11.56
N PRO A 80 -12.11 -2.48 11.97
CA PRO A 80 -11.51 -3.67 11.35
C PRO A 80 -12.47 -4.85 11.40
N LYS A 81 -12.64 -5.54 10.26
CA LYS A 81 -13.38 -6.81 10.21
C LYS A 81 -12.46 -8.01 10.40
N LEU A 82 -11.23 -7.87 9.94
CA LEU A 82 -10.15 -8.85 9.97
C LEU A 82 -8.85 -8.10 9.69
N TRP A 83 -7.72 -8.59 10.19
CA TRP A 83 -6.47 -8.53 9.45
C TRP A 83 -5.75 -9.86 9.50
N ALA A 84 -4.88 -10.10 8.52
CA ALA A 84 -4.03 -11.27 8.51
C ALA A 84 -2.81 -11.05 7.60
N PHE A 85 -1.66 -11.54 8.04
CA PHE A 85 -0.47 -11.67 7.20
C PHE A 85 -0.10 -13.14 6.97
N ARG A 86 -0.09 -13.58 5.71
CA ARG A 86 0.31 -14.95 5.35
C ARG A 86 1.04 -14.97 4.03
N ARG A 87 2.15 -15.70 3.94
CA ARG A 87 2.87 -15.98 2.69
C ARG A 87 3.21 -14.69 1.93
N GLY A 88 3.71 -13.66 2.63
CA GLY A 88 4.09 -12.37 2.03
C GLY A 88 2.90 -11.53 1.53
N LYS A 89 1.69 -11.78 2.05
CA LYS A 89 0.48 -11.02 1.73
C LYS A 89 -0.25 -10.61 3.00
N PHE A 90 -0.42 -9.30 3.18
CA PHE A 90 -1.23 -8.69 4.22
C PHE A 90 -2.62 -8.32 3.67
N GLN A 91 -3.66 -8.47 4.48
CA GLN A 91 -5.03 -8.09 4.15
C GLN A 91 -5.70 -7.38 5.32
N LEU A 92 -6.44 -6.30 5.03
CA LEU A 92 -7.24 -5.55 6.01
C LEU A 92 -8.55 -5.06 5.36
N PRO A 93 -9.64 -5.82 5.47
CA PRO A 93 -10.99 -5.30 5.26
C PRO A 93 -11.49 -4.57 6.51
N TYR A 94 -12.06 -3.37 6.34
CA TYR A 94 -12.68 -2.61 7.42
C TYR A 94 -13.94 -1.88 6.96
N ALA A 95 -14.88 -1.64 7.89
CA ALA A 95 -15.98 -0.71 7.68
C ALA A 95 -15.50 0.71 7.98
N THR A 96 -15.96 1.72 7.24
CA THR A 96 -15.59 3.13 7.51
C THR A 96 -16.41 3.77 8.64
N GLU A 97 -17.32 2.98 9.23
CA GLU A 97 -18.09 3.36 10.42
C GLU A 97 -17.24 3.20 11.68
N ARG A 98 -17.46 4.09 12.64
CA ARG A 98 -16.87 4.03 13.98
C ARG A 98 -17.40 2.82 14.73
N ALA A 99 -16.57 2.27 15.61
CA ALA A 99 -16.90 1.06 16.37
C ALA A 99 -18.07 1.26 17.35
N ASP A 100 -18.36 2.52 17.73
CA ASP A 100 -19.50 2.88 18.57
C ASP A 100 -20.81 3.08 17.78
N HIS A 101 -20.79 2.83 16.47
CA HIS A 101 -21.93 2.99 15.56
C HIS A 101 -22.48 4.42 15.45
N HIS A 102 -21.74 5.43 15.91
CA HIS A 102 -22.11 6.84 15.82
C HIS A 102 -21.59 7.49 14.53
N GLY A 103 -21.79 6.82 13.40
CA GLY A 103 -21.43 7.32 12.06
C GLY A 103 -19.99 7.05 11.63
N GLY A 104 -19.49 7.83 10.68
CA GLY A 104 -18.14 7.69 10.12
C GLY A 104 -17.16 8.71 10.68
N PHE A 105 -15.87 8.48 10.41
CA PHE A 105 -14.83 9.46 10.63
C PHE A 105 -14.96 10.66 9.67
N VAL A 106 -14.35 11.80 10.02
CA VAL A 106 -14.33 12.97 9.13
C VAL A 106 -13.54 12.67 7.86
N SER A 107 -13.84 13.37 6.77
CA SER A 107 -13.15 13.15 5.49
C SER A 107 -11.65 13.46 5.63
N GLY A 108 -10.80 12.61 5.05
CA GLY A 108 -9.34 12.75 5.12
C GLY A 108 -8.68 11.97 6.25
N GLU A 109 -9.44 11.41 7.20
CA GLU A 109 -8.90 10.57 8.26
C GLU A 109 -8.18 9.34 7.70
N GLN A 110 -7.04 9.01 8.30
CA GLN A 110 -6.11 8.04 7.76
C GLN A 110 -6.16 6.72 8.52
N THR A 111 -6.19 5.63 7.77
CA THR A 111 -5.74 4.32 8.22
C THR A 111 -4.24 4.22 8.00
N ILE A 112 -3.50 3.83 9.05
CA ILE A 112 -2.03 3.70 9.05
C ILE A 112 -1.68 2.23 9.27
N ILE A 113 -0.92 1.66 8.34
CA ILE A 113 -0.46 0.27 8.37
C ILE A 113 1.07 0.28 8.42
N SER A 114 1.64 -0.42 9.39
CA SER A 114 3.08 -0.71 9.41
C SER A 114 3.38 -1.75 8.33
N VAL A 115 4.38 -1.49 7.49
CA VAL A 115 4.83 -2.36 6.40
C VAL A 115 6.36 -2.49 6.48
N PRO A 116 6.89 -3.32 7.39
CA PRO A 116 8.33 -3.40 7.61
C PRO A 116 9.11 -3.85 6.36
N PRO A 117 10.23 -3.18 6.00
CA PRO A 117 11.01 -3.52 4.81
C PRO A 117 11.57 -4.95 4.81
N VAL A 118 11.79 -5.54 5.99
CA VAL A 118 12.29 -6.92 6.13
C VAL A 118 11.35 -7.95 5.50
N GLU A 119 10.04 -7.69 5.49
CA GLU A 119 9.03 -8.54 4.84
C GLU A 119 8.93 -8.32 3.33
N TYR A 120 9.41 -7.17 2.84
CA TYR A 120 9.32 -6.76 1.44
C TYR A 120 10.65 -6.18 0.96
N PRO A 121 11.75 -6.96 0.93
CA PRO A 121 13.09 -6.44 0.61
C PRO A 121 13.20 -5.88 -0.81
N ASN A 122 12.28 -6.26 -1.70
CA ASN A 122 12.19 -5.77 -3.08
C ASN A 122 11.06 -4.73 -3.27
N GLY A 123 10.53 -4.21 -2.17
CA GLY A 123 9.33 -3.39 -2.13
C GLY A 123 8.04 -4.18 -2.29
N TYR A 124 6.92 -3.49 -2.10
CA TYR A 124 5.58 -4.06 -2.13
C TYR A 124 4.69 -3.37 -3.18
N GLN A 125 3.54 -4.00 -3.44
CA GLN A 125 2.41 -3.42 -4.17
C GLN A 125 1.21 -3.34 -3.24
N VAL A 126 0.41 -2.29 -3.40
CA VAL A 126 -0.83 -2.09 -2.65
C VAL A 126 -2.01 -2.13 -3.60
N SER A 127 -3.05 -2.86 -3.22
CA SER A 127 -4.36 -2.80 -3.84
C SER A 127 -5.36 -2.29 -2.82
N VAL A 128 -6.05 -1.19 -3.14
CA VAL A 128 -7.10 -0.61 -2.29
C VAL A 128 -8.42 -0.61 -3.06
N LYS A 129 -9.51 -1.02 -2.41
CA LYS A 129 -10.88 -0.81 -2.89
C LYS A 129 -11.62 0.03 -1.86
N GLY A 130 -12.33 1.07 -2.30
CA GLY A 130 -13.05 1.98 -1.41
C GLY A 130 -12.14 2.97 -0.66
N GLY A 131 -11.00 3.32 -1.25
CA GLY A 131 -10.04 4.26 -0.70
C GLY A 131 -8.84 4.50 -1.59
N GLN A 132 -7.98 5.42 -1.18
CA GLN A 132 -6.78 5.86 -1.89
C GLN A 132 -5.55 5.77 -0.98
N VAL A 133 -4.44 5.31 -1.56
CA VAL A 133 -3.13 5.39 -0.90
C VAL A 133 -2.65 6.83 -0.91
N THR A 134 -2.24 7.34 0.25
CA THR A 134 -1.73 8.72 0.41
C THR A 134 -0.25 8.78 0.76
N SER A 135 0.38 7.67 1.13
CA SER A 135 1.82 7.58 1.39
C SER A 135 2.63 7.48 0.10
N ALA A 136 3.91 7.85 0.17
CA ALA A 136 4.85 7.61 -0.92
C ALA A 136 5.00 6.10 -1.23
N PRO A 137 5.33 5.71 -2.47
CA PRO A 137 5.58 4.31 -2.82
C PRO A 137 6.68 3.69 -1.96
N GLY A 138 6.43 2.52 -1.37
CA GLY A 138 7.42 1.78 -0.58
C GLY A 138 7.62 2.31 0.85
N ALA A 139 6.81 3.27 1.31
CA ALA A 139 6.88 3.77 2.68
C ALA A 139 6.67 2.65 3.71
N ALA A 140 7.45 2.65 4.80
CA ALA A 140 7.27 1.71 5.90
C ALA A 140 5.97 1.95 6.69
N LEU A 141 5.40 3.15 6.57
CA LEU A 141 4.07 3.50 7.05
C LEU A 141 3.19 3.76 5.83
N LEU A 142 2.31 2.80 5.54
CA LEU A 142 1.32 2.91 4.47
C LEU A 142 0.10 3.66 5.00
N THR A 143 -0.21 4.81 4.41
CA THR A 143 -1.38 5.62 4.78
C THR A 143 -2.46 5.54 3.70
N ILE A 144 -3.70 5.34 4.13
CA ILE A 144 -4.87 5.18 3.26
C ILE A 144 -6.01 6.04 3.77
N VAL A 145 -6.64 6.79 2.87
CA VAL A 145 -7.89 7.52 3.14
C VAL A 145 -9.03 6.78 2.44
N ALA A 146 -10.09 6.46 3.17
CA ALA A 146 -11.26 5.84 2.58
C ALA A 146 -11.99 6.82 1.64
N ASP A 147 -12.58 6.29 0.56
CA ASP A 147 -13.41 7.11 -0.32
C ASP A 147 -14.61 7.65 0.48
N PRO A 148 -15.10 8.86 0.20
CA PRO A 148 -16.28 9.39 0.86
C PRO A 148 -17.45 8.41 0.77
N GLY A 149 -18.01 8.05 1.93
CA GLY A 149 -19.14 7.13 1.97
C GLY A 149 -20.31 7.66 1.16
N ARG A 150 -20.65 7.01 0.05
CA ARG A 150 -21.92 7.31 -0.62
C ARG A 150 -23.04 6.95 0.36
N LYS A 151 -23.85 7.93 0.77
CA LYS A 151 -25.06 7.65 1.55
C LYS A 151 -26.01 6.84 0.66
N HIS A 152 -26.08 5.52 0.87
CA HIS A 152 -27.11 4.72 0.22
C HIS A 152 -28.48 5.22 0.71
N ARG A 153 -29.27 5.77 -0.21
CA ARG A 153 -30.66 6.13 0.05
C ARG A 153 -31.40 4.84 0.41
N GLN A 154 -32.08 4.80 1.55
CA GLN A 154 -32.93 3.68 1.95
C GLN A 154 -33.95 3.38 0.84
N SER A 155 -33.72 2.32 0.06
CA SER A 155 -34.81 1.60 -0.61
C SER A 155 -35.30 0.56 0.40
N ARG A 156 -36.53 0.72 0.88
CA ARG A 156 -37.19 -0.14 1.88
C ARG A 156 -36.83 -1.62 1.67
N GLY A 157 -36.25 -2.25 2.69
CA GLY A 157 -36.16 -3.72 2.79
C GLY A 157 -34.79 -4.38 2.51
N ARG A 158 -33.72 -3.63 2.20
CA ARG A 158 -32.37 -4.23 2.07
C ARG A 158 -31.39 -3.55 3.03
N ALA A 159 -30.73 -4.34 3.87
CA ALA A 159 -29.71 -3.86 4.79
C ALA A 159 -28.67 -3.01 4.03
N LEU A 160 -28.39 -1.82 4.57
CA LEU A 160 -27.32 -0.96 4.07
C LEU A 160 -26.02 -1.77 4.06
N THR A 161 -25.42 -1.94 2.90
CA THR A 161 -24.03 -2.41 2.84
C THR A 161 -23.21 -1.23 3.32
N ALA A 162 -22.73 -1.30 4.57
CA ALA A 162 -21.83 -0.28 5.11
C ALA A 162 -20.69 -0.03 4.12
N SER A 163 -20.38 1.25 3.85
CA SER A 163 -19.21 1.62 3.06
C SER A 163 -17.98 0.95 3.68
N GLY A 164 -17.19 0.27 2.85
CA GLY A 164 -16.09 -0.55 3.31
C GLY A 164 -14.86 -0.30 2.46
N CYS A 165 -13.70 -0.40 3.11
CA CYS A 165 -12.42 -0.34 2.45
C CYS A 165 -11.72 -1.69 2.59
N GLN A 166 -11.02 -2.10 1.53
CA GLN A 166 -10.24 -3.34 1.51
C GLN A 166 -8.84 -3.01 1.06
N VAL A 167 -7.87 -3.35 1.91
CA VAL A 167 -6.46 -3.16 1.64
C VAL A 167 -5.79 -4.51 1.49
N GLN A 168 -4.95 -4.65 0.48
CA GLN A 168 -4.03 -5.77 0.34
C GLN A 168 -2.63 -5.25 0.04
N VAL A 169 -1.64 -5.76 0.76
CA VAL A 169 -0.22 -5.53 0.50
C VAL A 169 0.41 -6.86 0.13
N ALA A 170 1.24 -6.87 -0.91
CA ALA A 170 1.95 -8.07 -1.32
C ALA A 170 3.32 -7.71 -1.91
N ASN A 171 4.22 -8.70 -1.94
CA ASN A 171 5.51 -8.57 -2.63
C ASN A 171 5.33 -8.01 -4.05
N ARG A 172 6.17 -7.03 -4.40
CA ARG A 172 6.21 -6.52 -5.76
C ARG A 172 6.57 -7.67 -6.70
N ARG A 173 5.66 -8.02 -7.60
CA ARG A 173 5.98 -8.98 -8.65
C ARG A 173 7.16 -8.43 -9.43
N ARG A 174 8.21 -9.24 -9.65
CA ARG A 174 9.22 -8.91 -10.65
C ARG A 174 8.45 -8.67 -11.93
N GLY A 175 8.58 -7.46 -12.48
CA GLY A 175 7.95 -7.15 -13.76
C GLY A 175 8.31 -8.26 -14.73
N SER A 176 7.32 -8.87 -15.38
CA SER A 176 7.61 -9.49 -16.67
C SER A 176 8.25 -8.37 -17.47
N THR A 177 9.53 -8.46 -17.78
CA THR A 177 10.09 -7.69 -18.88
C THR A 177 9.18 -7.98 -20.05
N THR A 178 8.30 -7.04 -20.40
CA THR A 178 7.51 -7.12 -21.61
C THR A 178 8.56 -7.07 -22.70
N ARG A 179 8.95 -8.26 -23.16
CA ARG A 179 9.86 -8.42 -24.28
C ARG A 179 9.22 -7.60 -25.39
N PRO A 180 9.89 -6.56 -25.93
CA PRO A 180 9.29 -5.77 -26.98
C PRO A 180 8.87 -6.75 -28.07
N HIS A 181 7.58 -6.72 -28.43
CA HIS A 181 7.05 -7.54 -29.51
C HIS A 181 7.90 -7.22 -30.75
N ARG A 182 8.87 -8.08 -31.03
CA ARG A 182 9.66 -8.03 -32.25
C ARG A 182 8.66 -8.34 -33.36
N ARG A 183 8.06 -7.29 -33.95
CA ARG A 183 7.29 -7.41 -35.18
C ARG A 183 8.19 -8.15 -36.16
N ARG A 184 7.86 -9.42 -36.43
CA ARG A 184 8.43 -10.13 -37.57
C ARG A 184 7.88 -9.43 -38.80
N HIS A 185 8.63 -8.44 -39.30
CA HIS A 185 8.44 -7.96 -40.66
C HIS A 185 8.74 -9.15 -41.58
N ARG A 186 7.69 -9.73 -42.18
CA ARG A 186 7.85 -10.51 -43.40
C ARG A 186 8.46 -9.58 -44.44
N LEU A 187 9.67 -9.90 -44.90
CA LEU A 187 10.26 -9.34 -46.10
C LEU A 187 9.37 -9.74 -47.28
N GLY A 188 8.48 -8.84 -47.68
CA GLY A 188 7.86 -8.85 -49.01
C GLY A 188 8.74 -8.01 -49.92
N THR A 189 9.19 -8.61 -51.03
CA THR A 189 9.92 -7.96 -52.12
C THR A 189 9.18 -6.74 -52.67
N PRO A 190 9.86 -5.63 -53.00
CA PRO A 190 9.22 -4.41 -53.48
C PRO A 190 8.77 -4.55 -54.94
N ARG A 191 7.52 -4.18 -55.24
CA ARG A 191 7.02 -4.01 -56.61
C ARG A 191 6.99 -2.50 -56.92
N ALA A 192 7.58 -2.13 -58.05
CA ALA A 192 7.78 -0.75 -58.50
C ALA A 192 6.47 0.07 -58.63
N PRO A 193 6.51 1.40 -58.41
CA PRO A 193 5.33 2.27 -58.54
C PRO A 193 5.01 2.59 -60.01
N ARG A 194 3.70 2.61 -60.33
CA ARG A 194 3.17 3.16 -61.59
C ARG A 194 2.95 4.68 -61.46
N PRO A 195 3.11 5.46 -62.55
CA PRO A 195 3.01 6.91 -62.52
C PRO A 195 1.56 7.41 -62.36
N THR A 196 1.43 8.48 -61.58
CA THR A 196 0.21 9.19 -61.21
C THR A 196 -0.32 10.08 -62.34
N ARG A 197 -1.66 10.18 -62.45
CA ARG A 197 -2.34 11.25 -63.18
C ARG A 197 -3.30 11.97 -62.21
N PHE A 198 -3.03 13.25 -61.98
CA PHE A 198 -3.79 14.17 -61.15
C PHE A 198 -5.15 14.54 -61.78
N PRO A 199 -6.17 14.81 -60.94
CA PRO A 199 -7.16 15.86 -61.21
C PRO A 199 -7.02 17.04 -60.23
N ALA A 200 -7.42 18.22 -60.71
CA ALA A 200 -7.21 19.55 -60.12
C ALA A 200 -7.94 19.82 -58.78
N PRO A 201 -7.52 20.86 -58.00
CA PRO A 201 -8.07 21.16 -56.68
C PRO A 201 -9.33 22.03 -56.73
N ASN A 202 -10.25 21.76 -55.79
CA ASN A 202 -11.45 22.56 -55.50
C ASN A 202 -11.11 23.65 -54.45
N PRO A 203 -11.39 24.95 -54.70
CA PRO A 203 -11.00 26.03 -53.80
C PRO A 203 -12.12 26.37 -52.81
N ALA A 204 -12.08 25.85 -51.58
CA ALA A 204 -12.86 26.42 -50.48
C ALA A 204 -12.32 26.02 -49.10
N ARG A 205 -12.02 27.04 -48.28
CA ARG A 205 -11.87 27.04 -46.82
C ARG A 205 -10.71 26.25 -46.20
N GLN A 206 -9.53 26.88 -46.19
CA GLN A 206 -8.61 26.78 -45.05
C GLN A 206 -8.81 28.02 -44.17
N GLN A 207 -9.31 27.82 -42.95
CA GLN A 207 -9.15 28.78 -41.87
C GLN A 207 -7.96 28.29 -41.04
N GLU A 208 -6.85 29.02 -41.12
CA GLU A 208 -5.68 28.86 -40.27
C GLU A 208 -6.00 29.37 -38.86
N CYS A 209 -5.81 28.52 -37.86
CA CYS A 209 -5.73 28.93 -36.47
C CYS A 209 -4.36 29.59 -36.21
N ARG A 210 -4.33 30.92 -36.06
CA ARG A 210 -3.19 31.65 -35.47
C ARG A 210 -3.27 31.60 -33.93
N PRO A 211 -2.13 31.53 -33.22
CA PRO A 211 -2.08 31.70 -31.77
C PRO A 211 -2.20 33.19 -31.37
N PRO A 212 -2.72 33.50 -30.16
CA PRO A 212 -2.93 34.88 -29.72
C PRO A 212 -1.63 35.56 -29.25
N ALA A 213 -1.56 36.88 -29.47
CA ALA A 213 -0.49 37.76 -28.98
C ALA A 213 -0.68 38.13 -27.49
N PRO A 214 0.40 38.44 -26.75
CA PRO A 214 0.30 38.89 -25.37
C PRO A 214 -0.06 40.38 -25.31
N LEU A 215 -0.97 40.76 -24.41
CA LEU A 215 -1.26 42.16 -24.10
C LEU A 215 -0.60 42.59 -22.78
N THR A 216 0.02 43.76 -22.88
CA THR A 216 0.84 44.50 -21.93
C THR A 216 0.06 45.14 -20.78
N SER A 217 0.77 45.32 -19.67
CA SER A 217 0.42 46.08 -18.47
C SER A 217 0.06 47.55 -18.75
N ALA A 218 -0.95 48.08 -18.06
CA ALA A 218 -1.17 49.52 -17.88
C ALA A 218 -1.49 49.81 -16.41
N ALA A 219 -0.69 50.69 -15.81
CA ALA A 219 -0.82 51.19 -14.45
C ALA A 219 -1.95 52.23 -14.35
N ALA A 220 -2.65 52.25 -13.21
CA ALA A 220 -3.60 53.29 -12.84
C ALA A 220 -3.10 54.04 -11.60
N SER A 221 -2.98 55.38 -11.71
CA SER A 221 -2.79 56.30 -10.59
C SER A 221 -4.14 56.69 -9.96
N PRO A 222 -4.20 57.06 -8.66
CA PRO A 222 -5.45 57.45 -8.00
C PRO A 222 -5.71 58.97 -8.08
N PRO A 223 -6.97 59.43 -7.97
CA PRO A 223 -7.34 60.85 -7.97
C PRO A 223 -7.39 61.44 -6.52
N PRO A 224 -7.57 62.77 -6.37
CA PRO A 224 -6.91 63.61 -5.36
C PRO A 224 -7.49 63.56 -3.94
#